data_AF-A0A1H9XLH5-F1
#
_entry.id   AF-A0A1H9XLH5-F1
#
_cell.length_a   1.000
_cell.length_b   1.000
_cell.length_c   1.000
_cell.angle_alpha   90.00
_cell.angle_beta   90.00
_cell.angle_gamma   90.00
#
_symmetry.space_group_name_H-M   'P 1'
#
loop_
_entity.id
_entity.type
_entity.pdbx_description
1 polymer ?
#
loop_
_entity_poly.entity_id
_entity_poly.type
_entity_poly.pdbx_seq_one_letter_code
_entity_poly.pdbx_strand_id
1 'polypeptide(L)'
;MTNATVANAVKAVDGQTVTVTYKGKEKKISVPAGTPVVTFAPAVEADLKSGATVFVPSEKAADGTISSSRVVVGTNGVQPPM
;
A
#
# COMPACT_ATOMS: atom_id res chain seq x y z
N MET A 1 -4.34 -8.83 -10.27
CA MET A 1 -3.39 -8.39 -9.22
C MET A 1 -2.22 -9.36 -9.19
N THR A 2 -1.01 -8.90 -9.48
CA THR A 2 0.22 -9.69 -9.31
C THR A 2 0.89 -9.24 -8.01
N ASN A 3 0.21 -9.47 -6.88
CA ASN A 3 0.70 -9.04 -5.57
C ASN A 3 1.84 -9.98 -5.17
N ALA A 4 3.05 -9.44 -5.00
CA ALA A 4 4.14 -10.17 -4.37
C ALA A 4 4.08 -9.91 -2.87
N THR A 5 3.65 -10.91 -2.09
CA THR A 5 3.82 -10.88 -0.64
C THR A 5 5.33 -10.92 -0.34
N VAL A 6 5.86 -9.85 0.26
CA VAL A 6 7.22 -9.85 0.81
C VAL A 6 7.22 -10.83 1.98
N ALA A 7 7.64 -12.07 1.71
CA ALA A 7 7.56 -13.17 2.68
C ALA A 7 8.59 -13.04 3.81
N ASN A 8 9.62 -12.21 3.65
CA ASN A 8 10.60 -11.88 4.68
C ASN A 8 11.15 -10.46 4.49
N ALA A 9 11.39 -9.81 5.62
CA ALA A 9 11.75 -8.41 5.79
C ALA A 9 12.79 -7.86 4.79
N VAL A 10 12.69 -6.55 4.52
CA VAL A 10 13.75 -5.78 3.86
C VAL A 10 15.01 -5.89 4.72
N LYS A 11 15.98 -6.71 4.30
CA LYS A 11 17.21 -6.99 5.08
C LYS A 11 18.11 -5.76 5.21
N ALA A 12 18.13 -4.92 4.18
CA ALA A 12 18.85 -3.66 4.13
C ALA A 12 18.26 -2.78 3.03
N VAL A 13 18.25 -1.47 3.27
CA VAL A 13 18.08 -0.45 2.23
C VAL A 13 19.47 0.11 1.98
N ASP A 14 20.10 -0.32 0.89
CA ASP A 14 21.35 0.28 0.42
C ASP A 14 21.01 1.26 -0.70
N GLY A 15 20.73 2.50 -0.30
CA GLY A 15 20.23 3.55 -1.18
C GLY A 15 18.97 3.12 -1.95
N GLN A 16 19.18 2.73 -3.21
CA GLN A 16 18.14 2.41 -4.19
C GLN A 16 17.90 0.89 -4.35
N THR A 17 18.51 0.01 -3.56
CA THR A 17 18.29 -1.44 -3.72
C THR A 17 17.51 -2.05 -2.56
N VAL A 18 16.43 -2.78 -2.87
CA VAL A 18 15.66 -3.60 -1.93
C VAL A 18 15.99 -5.07 -2.15
N THR A 19 16.42 -5.78 -1.11
CA THR A 19 16.59 -7.24 -1.14
C THR A 19 15.38 -7.90 -0.51
N VAL A 20 14.68 -8.74 -1.27
CA VAL A 20 13.54 -9.54 -0.82
C VAL A 20 13.89 -11.03 -0.82
N THR A 21 13.43 -11.76 0.18
CA THR A 21 13.44 -13.22 0.16
C THR A 21 12.03 -13.74 -0.12
N TYR A 22 11.88 -14.50 -1.21
CA TYR A 22 10.61 -15.09 -1.64
C TYR A 22 10.79 -16.58 -1.90
N LYS A 23 10.00 -17.44 -1.23
CA LYS A 23 10.10 -18.91 -1.31
C LYS A 23 11.54 -19.44 -1.16
N GLY A 24 12.30 -18.87 -0.22
CA GLY A 24 13.70 -19.25 0.04
C GLY A 24 14.73 -18.70 -0.96
N LYS A 25 14.31 -17.92 -1.97
CA LYS A 25 15.21 -17.29 -2.95
C LYS A 25 15.37 -15.80 -2.64
N GLU A 26 16.59 -15.29 -2.74
CA GLU A 26 16.84 -13.85 -2.67
C GLU A 26 16.70 -13.20 -4.04
N LYS A 27 16.11 -12.00 -4.07
CA LYS A 27 16.06 -11.14 -5.25
C LYS A 27 16.40 -9.72 -4.85
N LYS A 28 17.35 -9.12 -5.57
CA LYS A 28 17.67 -7.70 -5.49
C LYS A 28 16.79 -6.93 -6.49
N ILE A 29 16.18 -5.86 -6.03
CA ILE A 29 15.31 -4.98 -6.80
C ILE A 29 15.93 -3.59 -6.74
N SER A 30 16.31 -3.04 -7.90
CA SER A 30 16.75 -1.64 -8.00
C SER A 30 15.52 -0.74 -8.11
N VAL A 31 15.51 0.32 -7.31
CA VAL A 31 14.48 1.35 -7.19
C VAL A 31 15.05 2.60 -7.84
N PRO A 32 14.56 3.01 -9.02
CA PRO A 32 15.07 4.20 -9.70
C PRO A 32 15.01 5.46 -8.81
N ALA A 33 15.98 6.35 -8.96
CA ALA A 33 15.94 7.66 -8.33
C ALA A 33 14.64 8.41 -8.68
N GLY A 34 14.05 9.10 -7.70
CA GLY A 34 12.76 9.78 -7.86
C GLY A 34 11.53 8.88 -7.73
N THR A 35 11.69 7.57 -7.48
CA THR A 35 10.56 6.69 -7.19
C THR A 35 9.94 7.07 -5.84
N PRO A 36 8.65 7.45 -5.78
CA PRO A 36 8.00 7.77 -4.52
C PRO A 36 7.79 6.50 -3.69
N VAL A 37 8.27 6.52 -2.44
CA VAL A 37 7.96 5.50 -1.44
C VAL A 37 6.78 6.01 -0.62
N VAL A 38 5.69 5.26 -0.62
CA VAL A 38 4.45 5.63 0.08
C VAL A 38 4.13 4.61 1.15
N THR A 39 3.60 5.08 2.27
CA THR A 39 3.18 4.24 3.41
C THR A 39 1.91 4.81 4.01
N PHE A 40 1.20 3.99 4.80
CA PHE A 40 0.04 4.48 5.55
C PHE A 40 0.50 5.35 6.72
N ALA A 41 -0.28 6.40 6.97
CA ALA A 41 -0.20 7.23 8.17
C ALA A 41 -1.59 7.31 8.80
N PRO A 42 -1.69 7.60 10.12
CA PRO A 42 -2.97 7.94 10.74
C PRO A 42 -3.63 9.10 9.99
N ALA A 43 -4.93 9.00 9.77
CA ALA A 43 -5.75 10.03 9.12
C ALA A 43 -6.82 10.55 10.09
N VAL A 44 -7.30 11.76 9.81
CA VAL A 44 -8.43 12.39 10.51
C VAL A 44 -9.57 12.63 9.53
N GLU A 45 -10.78 12.87 10.04
CA GLU A 45 -11.96 13.13 9.18
C GLU A 45 -11.75 14.30 8.20
N ALA A 46 -10.99 15.32 8.62
CA ALA A 46 -10.68 16.48 7.77
C ALA A 46 -9.80 16.15 6.54
N ASP A 47 -9.17 14.97 6.49
CA ASP A 47 -8.43 14.51 5.32
C ASP A 47 -9.37 14.03 4.21
N LEU A 48 -10.61 13.65 4.54
CA LEU A 48 -11.62 13.23 3.58
C LEU A 48 -12.28 14.47 2.96
N LYS A 49 -11.77 14.88 1.81
CA LYS A 49 -12.23 16.06 1.07
C LYS A 49 -12.94 15.65 -0.21
N SER A 50 -13.85 16.50 -0.69
CA SER A 50 -14.47 16.31 -2.01
C SER A 50 -13.37 16.20 -3.09
N GLY A 51 -13.51 15.20 -3.96
CA GLY A 51 -12.53 14.90 -5.02
C GLY A 51 -11.34 14.04 -4.57
N ALA A 52 -11.20 13.70 -3.29
CA ALA A 52 -10.15 12.79 -2.84
C ALA A 52 -10.37 11.37 -3.40
N THR A 53 -9.33 10.75 -3.95
CA THR A 53 -9.37 9.34 -4.29
C THR A 53 -9.28 8.50 -3.02
N VAL A 54 -10.21 7.57 -2.86
CA VAL A 54 -10.26 6.68 -1.69
C VAL A 54 -10.21 5.22 -2.12
N PHE A 55 -9.63 4.40 -1.25
CA PHE A 55 -9.77 2.96 -1.30
C PHE A 55 -10.47 2.50 -0.02
N VAL A 56 -11.56 1.75 -0.17
CA VAL A 56 -12.38 1.27 0.94
C VAL A 56 -12.40 -0.25 0.87
N PRO A 57 -11.52 -0.95 1.62
CA PRO A 57 -11.58 -2.39 1.71
C PRO A 57 -12.87 -2.77 2.42
N SER A 58 -13.70 -3.57 1.76
CA SER A 58 -15.02 -3.90 2.26
C SER A 58 -15.30 -5.39 2.14
N GLU A 59 -16.09 -5.89 3.08
CA GLU A 59 -16.63 -7.24 3.05
C GLU A 59 -18.09 -7.18 2.63
N LYS A 60 -18.51 -8.15 1.82
CA LYS A 60 -19.90 -8.30 1.39
C LYS A 60 -20.49 -9.53 2.09
N ALA A 61 -21.53 -9.31 2.87
CA ALA A 61 -22.29 -10.37 3.53
C ALA A 61 -23.21 -11.11 2.55
N ALA A 62 -23.74 -12.26 2.98
CA ALA A 62 -24.60 -13.12 2.15
C ALA A 62 -25.93 -12.45 1.76
N ASP A 63 -26.44 -11.55 2.60
CA ASP A 63 -27.62 -10.72 2.34
C ASP A 63 -27.33 -9.56 1.36
N GLY A 64 -26.07 -9.39 0.95
CA GLY A 64 -25.62 -8.34 0.04
C GLY A 64 -25.14 -7.06 0.74
N THR A 65 -25.25 -6.97 2.07
CA THR A 65 -24.78 -5.81 2.84
C THR A 65 -23.25 -5.68 2.71
N ILE A 66 -22.77 -4.45 2.52
CA ILE A 66 -21.34 -4.14 2.45
C ILE A 66 -20.94 -3.41 3.73
N SER A 67 -19.92 -3.91 4.42
CA SER A 67 -19.34 -3.28 5.60
C SER A 67 -17.85 -3.01 5.40
N SER A 68 -17.35 -1.97 6.06
CA SER A 68 -15.93 -1.63 6.05
C SER A 68 -15.52 -1.13 7.44
N SER A 69 -14.28 -1.43 7.82
CA SER A 69 -13.69 -0.96 9.08
C SER A 69 -12.84 0.28 8.92
N ARG A 70 -12.49 0.68 7.68
CA ARG A 70 -11.59 1.81 7.43
C ARG A 70 -11.73 2.37 6.02
N VAL A 71 -11.40 3.64 5.89
CA VAL A 71 -11.22 4.32 4.61
C VAL A 71 -9.75 4.71 4.48
N VAL A 72 -9.15 4.41 3.34
CA VAL A 72 -7.80 4.87 3.00
C VAL A 72 -7.96 6.05 2.04
N VAL A 73 -7.48 7.22 2.44
CA VAL A 73 -7.60 8.46 1.67
C VAL A 73 -6.27 8.81 1.01
N GLY A 74 -6.32 9.15 -0.27
CA GLY A 74 -5.17 9.70 -0.99
C GLY A 74 -4.88 11.11 -0.54
N THR A 75 -3.65 11.36 -0.06
CA THR A 75 -3.20 12.69 0.37
C THR A 75 -1.96 13.10 -0.41
N ASN A 76 -1.68 14.40 -0.48
CA ASN A 76 -0.48 14.95 -1.14
C ASN A 76 -0.30 14.49 -2.60
N GLY A 77 -1.41 14.32 -3.33
CA GLY A 77 -1.38 13.86 -4.73
C GLY A 77 -1.07 12.37 -4.92
N VAL A 78 -0.96 11.60 -3.83
CA VAL A 78 -0.75 10.16 -3.86
C VAL A 78 -2.10 9.45 -3.92
N GLN A 79 -2.30 8.66 -4.97
CA GLN A 79 -3.42 7.73 -5.01
C GLN A 79 -3.16 6.55 -4.06
N PRO A 80 -4.13 6.14 -3.22
CA PRO A 80 -3.96 4.99 -2.35
C PRO A 80 -3.50 3.75 -3.13
N PRO A 81 -2.41 3.09 -2.73
CA PRO A 81 -1.84 1.98 -3.48
C PRO A 81 -2.59 0.68 -3.17
N MET A 82 -3.77 0.46 -3.77
CA MET A 82 -4.50 -0.84 -3.77
C MET A 82 -5.41 -0.98 -5.00
#